data_AF-A0A0A9HJ26-F1
#
_entry.id   AF-A0A0A9HJ26-F1
#
_cell.length_a   1.000
_cell.length_b   1.000
_cell.length_c   1.000
_cell.angle_alpha   90.00
_cell.angle_beta   90.00
_cell.angle_gamma   90.00
#
_symmetry.space_group_name_H-M   'P 1'
#
loop_
_entity.id
_entity.type
_entity.pdbx_description
1 polymer ?
#
loop_
_entity_poly.entity_id
_entity_poly.type
_entity_poly.pdbx_seq_one_letter_code
_entity_poly.pdbx_strand_id
1 'polypeptide(L)' 'MNVQKNTVASIFHTSDAQSSESGGDTVVARTYLFRLKNEDEATKLSTAIKENAPSD' A
#
# COMPACT_ATOMS: atom_id res chain seq x y z
N MET A 1 -23.37 3.40 4.52
CA MET A 1 -22.01 2.88 4.77
C MET A 1 -21.22 3.99 5.45
N ASN A 2 -20.85 3.84 6.72
CA ASN A 2 -20.12 4.89 7.44
C ASN A 2 -18.63 4.74 7.12
N VAL A 3 -18.17 5.36 6.02
CA VAL A 3 -16.77 5.29 5.58
C VAL A 3 -15.91 5.89 6.68
N GLN A 4 -15.05 5.07 7.29
CA GLN A 4 -14.13 5.54 8.30
C GLN A 4 -13.03 6.34 7.61
N LYS A 5 -13.15 7.67 7.68
CA LYS A 5 -12.26 8.62 7.01
C LYS A 5 -10.80 8.59 7.50
N ASN A 6 -10.51 7.83 8.55
CA ASN A 6 -9.17 7.61 9.08
C ASN A 6 -8.55 6.30 8.56
N THR A 7 -9.07 5.71 7.50
CA THR A 7 -8.59 4.42 6.97
C THR A 7 -8.07 4.60 5.54
N VAL A 8 -6.89 4.04 5.25
CA VAL A 8 -6.26 4.04 3.93
C VAL A 8 -6.08 2.59 3.47
N ALA A 9 -6.58 2.26 2.28
CA ALA A 9 -6.33 0.98 1.63
C ALA A 9 -5.33 1.20 0.49
N SER A 10 -4.31 0.35 0.37
CA SER A 10 -3.30 0.46 -0.68
C SER A 10 -2.85 -0.91 -1.16
N ILE A 11 -2.57 -1.00 -2.46
CA ILE A 11 -2.09 -2.21 -3.13
C ILE A 11 -0.66 -1.94 -3.58
N PHE A 12 0.28 -2.76 -3.09
CA PHE A 12 1.68 -2.68 -3.47
C PHE A 12 2.07 -3.92 -4.25
N HIS A 13 2.71 -3.72 -5.40
CA HIS A 13 3.34 -4.78 -6.17
C HIS A 13 4.77 -4.92 -5.68
N THR A 14 5.10 -6.06 -5.07
CA THR A 14 6.43 -6.33 -4.53
C THR A 14 6.97 -7.62 -5.12
N SER A 15 8.27 -7.71 -5.37
CA SER A 15 8.91 -8.98 -5.70
C SER A 15 8.71 -9.97 -4.54
N ASP A 16 8.43 -11.24 -4.88
CA ASP A 16 8.29 -12.30 -3.91
C ASP A 16 9.65 -12.73 -3.36
N ALA A 17 10.26 -11.89 -2.53
CA ALA A 17 11.58 -12.13 -1.95
C ALA A 17 11.63 -13.29 -0.93
N GLN A 18 10.49 -13.93 -0.63
CA GLN A 18 10.43 -15.08 0.29
C GLN A 18 10.63 -16.43 -0.41
N SER A 19 10.50 -16.50 -1.73
CA SER A 19 10.77 -17.72 -2.48
C SER A 19 12.28 -17.81 -2.75
N SER A 20 13.02 -18.18 -1.70
CA SER A 20 14.28 -18.90 -1.90
C SER A 20 13.95 -20.10 -2.79
N GLU A 21 14.85 -20.48 -3.70
CA GLU A 21 14.69 -21.56 -4.68
C GLU A 21 14.06 -21.14 -6.03
N SER A 22 14.94 -20.80 -6.98
CA SER A 22 14.75 -20.85 -8.44
C SER A 22 13.76 -19.90 -9.12
N GLY A 23 14.32 -18.78 -9.61
CA GLY A 23 14.30 -18.55 -11.06
C GLY A 23 13.15 -17.76 -11.68
N GLY A 24 12.40 -16.96 -10.91
CA GLY A 24 11.45 -16.02 -11.50
C GLY A 24 11.16 -14.87 -10.56
N ASP A 25 11.41 -13.63 -10.99
CA ASP A 25 11.04 -12.40 -10.30
C ASP A 25 9.51 -12.28 -10.29
N THR A 26 8.87 -13.04 -9.42
CA THR A 26 7.41 -13.12 -9.34
C THR A 26 6.93 -11.89 -8.59
N VAL A 27 6.31 -10.96 -9.33
CA VAL A 27 5.70 -9.76 -8.76
C VAL A 27 4.34 -10.13 -8.17
N VAL A 28 4.18 -9.93 -6.88
CA VAL A 28 2.93 -10.20 -6.15
C VAL A 28 2.26 -8.90 -5.70
N ALA A 29 0.96 -8.79 -5.92
CA ALA A 29 0.16 -7.68 -5.41
C ALA A 29 -0.29 -7.99 -3.98
N ARG A 30 0.09 -7.13 -3.02
CA ARG A 30 -0.30 -7.23 -1.62
C ARG A 30 -1.18 -6.05 -1.23
N THR A 31 -2.35 -6.35 -0.67
CA THR A 31 -3.30 -5.33 -0.20
C THR A 31 -3.10 -5.10 1.29
N TYR A 32 -2.97 -3.83 1.69
CA TYR A 32 -2.84 -3.41 3.07
C TYR A 32 -3.97 -2.46 3.46
N LEU A 33 -4.44 -2.59 4.70
CA LEU A 33 -5.44 -1.71 5.29
C LEU A 33 -4.83 -1.01 6.51
N PHE A 34 -4.62 0.29 6.40
CA PHE A 34 -4.06 1.12 7.45
C PHE A 34 -5.18 1.88 8.15
N ARG A 35 -5.28 1.72 9.48
CA ARG A 35 -6.17 2.51 10.32
C ARG A 35 -5.35 3.54 11.10
N LEU A 36 -5.65 4.81 10.89
CA LEU A 36 -4.95 5.94 11.49
C LEU A 36 -5.78 6.59 12.60
N LYS A 37 -5.14 7.48 13.35
CA LYS A 37 -5.74 8.15 14.50
C LYS A 37 -6.89 9.08 14.10
N ASN A 38 -6.77 9.77 12.97
CA ASN A 38 -7.74 10.75 12.47
C ASN A 38 -7.67 10.89 10.93
N GLU A 39 -8.54 11.74 10.37
CA GLU A 39 -8.65 12.02 8.92
C GLU A 39 -7.41 12.74 8.36
N ASP A 40 -6.81 13.66 9.12
CA ASP A 40 -5.63 14.41 8.68
C ASP A 40 -4.41 13.50 8.47
N GLU A 41 -4.14 12.59 9.40
CA GLU A 41 -3.05 11.62 9.29
C GLU A 41 -3.28 10.65 8.13
N ALA A 42 -4.53 10.23 7.91
CA ALA A 42 -4.88 9.40 6.76
C ALA A 42 -4.65 10.12 5.43
N THR A 43 -4.98 11.42 5.38
CA THR A 43 -4.73 12.26 4.21
C THR A 43 -3.24 12.42 3.94
N LYS A 44 -2.43 12.71 4.97
CA LYS A 44 -0.97 12.80 4.86
C LYS A 44 -0.35 11.51 4.32
N LEU A 45 -0.75 10.36 4.87
CA LEU A 45 -0.25 9.07 4.39
C LEU A 45 -0.66 8.81 2.93
N SER A 46 -1.92 9.08 2.58
CA SER A 46 -2.39 8.89 1.20
C SER A 46 -1.64 9.79 0.21
N THR A 47 -1.34 11.03 0.58
CA THR A 47 -0.53 11.94 -0.24
C THR A 47 0.89 11.42 -0.39
N ALA A 48 1.53 11.02 0.70
CA ALA A 48 2.89 10.48 0.67
C ALA A 48 2.99 9.21 -0.20
N ILE A 49 2.02 8.30 -0.12
CA ILE A 49 1.98 7.10 -0.98
C ILE A 49 1.89 7.50 -2.46
N LYS A 50 1.07 8.50 -2.81
CA LYS A 50 0.94 8.98 -4.20
C LYS A 50 2.20 9.66 -4.71
N GLU A 51 2.84 10.49 -3.89
CA GLU A 51 4.07 11.21 -4.25
C GLU A 51 5.27 10.27 -4.45
N ASN A 52 5.28 9.13 -3.76
CA ASN A 52 6.33 8.11 -3.89
C ASN A 52 5.93 6.97 -4.84
N ALA A 53 4.72 7.00 -5.40
CA ALA A 53 4.32 6.05 -6.42
C ALA A 53 5.11 6.35 -7.71
N PRO A 54 5.40 5.34 -8.55
CA PRO A 54 5.95 5.57 -9.87
C PRO A 54 5.08 6.57 -10.63
N SER A 55 5.69 7.61 -11.19
CA SER A 55 5.02 8.48 -12.15
C SER A 55 4.66 7.66 -13.39
N ASP A 56 3.45 7.85 -13.90
CA ASP A 56 3.01 7.33 -15.21
C ASP A 56 3.97 7.81 -16.33
#